data_AF-A0A6V8PG39-F1
#
_entry.id   AF-A0A6V8PG39-F1
#
_cell.length_a   1.000
_cell.length_b   1.000
_cell.length_c   1.000
_cell.angle_alpha   90.00
_cell.angle_beta   90.00
_cell.angle_gamma   90.00
#
_symmetry.space_group_name_H-M   'P 1'
#
loop_
_entity.id
_entity.type
_entity.pdbx_description
1 polymer ?
#
loop_
_entity_poly.entity_id
_entity_poly.type
_entity_poly.pdbx_seq_one_letter_code
_entity_poly.pdbx_strand_id
1 'polypeptide(L)'
;SELKEPGHGMEIKLLRVIKPEIKENVYDYSVYQNERSNFLVPLEVIYRNSLPEGSSVFKRLKEASLKLEDIGLDEMPWPGQKLENPILDVSTKLEATDRYVTWEEAKNIAGLADDEVKEIKRITLLVNELITREARRVGLVNEDGKIELGFDEDRNLMLVDVLGTPDECRFTFEDMPVSKEVARIFYRNTDWCKEVEEAKKKDRVGWKKLVRATPPSLPNRLEELISLLYQACCNEITRKRWFAAPPLKEILLEIKEVL
;
A
#
# COMPACT_ATOMS: atom_id res chain seq x y z
N SER A 1 -12.73 19.86 2.95
CA SER A 1 -13.53 19.68 1.73
C SER A 1 -14.78 20.53 1.83
N GLU A 2 -14.99 21.38 0.83
CA GLU A 2 -16.22 22.20 0.65
C GLU A 2 -17.37 21.40 0.01
N LEU A 3 -17.10 20.17 -0.45
CA LEU A 3 -18.10 19.31 -1.05
C LEU A 3 -19.19 18.96 -0.02
N LYS A 4 -20.44 19.15 -0.44
CA LYS A 4 -21.65 18.83 0.34
C LYS A 4 -22.27 17.48 -0.02
N GLU A 5 -21.88 16.93 -1.18
CA GLU A 5 -22.32 15.64 -1.73
C GLU A 5 -21.17 15.00 -2.52
N PRO A 6 -21.21 13.69 -2.82
CA PRO A 6 -20.18 13.02 -3.62
C PRO A 6 -20.01 13.71 -4.98
N GLY A 7 -18.77 14.04 -5.35
CA GLY A 7 -18.45 14.66 -6.63
C GLY A 7 -18.22 13.63 -7.74
N HIS A 8 -18.56 13.98 -8.99
CA HIS A 8 -18.26 13.18 -10.18
C HIS A 8 -17.08 13.73 -11.00
N GLY A 9 -16.45 14.81 -10.55
CA GLY A 9 -15.29 15.44 -11.18
C GLY A 9 -14.10 15.44 -10.24
N MET A 10 -12.90 15.32 -10.81
CA MET A 10 -11.64 15.38 -10.08
C MET A 10 -10.70 16.35 -10.80
N GLU A 11 -10.23 17.36 -10.07
CA GLU A 11 -9.15 18.22 -10.53
C GLU A 11 -7.82 17.52 -10.23
N ILE A 12 -6.94 17.45 -11.23
CA ILE A 12 -5.66 16.75 -11.12
C ILE A 12 -4.52 17.67 -11.53
N LYS A 13 -3.41 17.59 -10.79
CA LYS A 13 -2.11 18.07 -11.25
C LYS A 13 -1.30 16.84 -11.67
N LEU A 14 -0.80 16.84 -12.89
CA LEU A 14 -0.06 15.71 -13.47
C LEU A 14 1.44 15.86 -13.24
N LEU A 15 2.08 14.75 -12.92
CA LEU A 15 3.53 14.60 -12.96
C LEU A 15 3.93 13.69 -14.12
N ARG A 16 5.17 13.83 -14.61
CA ARG A 16 5.71 12.86 -15.56
C ARG A 16 5.94 11.52 -14.87
N VAL A 17 5.50 10.45 -15.52
CA VAL A 17 5.81 9.07 -15.11
C VAL A 17 6.93 8.55 -16.02
N ILE A 18 8.15 8.53 -15.49
CA ILE A 18 9.35 8.15 -16.23
C ILE A 18 9.59 6.66 -16.00
N LYS A 19 9.25 5.83 -16.98
CA LYS A 19 9.40 4.38 -16.82
C LYS A 19 10.88 3.98 -16.92
N PRO A 20 11.42 3.20 -15.96
CA PRO A 20 12.76 2.65 -16.10
C PRO A 20 12.84 1.73 -17.32
N GLU A 21 14.00 1.69 -17.96
CA GLU A 21 14.27 0.75 -19.05
C GLU A 21 14.55 -0.65 -18.47
N ILE A 22 14.41 -1.69 -19.30
CA ILE A 22 14.82 -3.04 -18.92
C ILE A 22 16.10 -3.38 -19.70
N LYS A 23 17.21 -3.57 -18.98
CA LYS A 23 18.50 -4.02 -19.53
C LYS A 23 18.87 -5.34 -18.88
N GLU A 24 19.10 -6.37 -19.71
CA GLU A 24 19.51 -7.71 -19.23
C GLU A 24 18.60 -8.28 -18.11
N ASN A 25 17.28 -8.09 -18.22
CA ASN A 25 16.26 -8.46 -17.23
C ASN A 25 16.31 -7.72 -15.89
N VAL A 26 17.02 -6.59 -15.81
CA VAL A 26 17.05 -5.69 -14.65
C VAL A 26 16.50 -4.32 -15.04
N TYR A 27 15.80 -3.66 -14.11
CA TYR A 27 15.32 -2.30 -14.31
C TYR A 27 16.46 -1.29 -14.14
N ASP A 28 16.68 -0.47 -15.16
CA ASP A 28 17.66 0.61 -15.18
C ASP A 28 16.97 1.95 -14.90
N TYR A 29 17.31 2.54 -13.76
CA TYR A 29 16.80 3.82 -13.28
C TYR A 29 17.74 5.01 -13.56
N SER A 30 18.81 4.82 -14.34
CA SER A 30 19.80 5.86 -14.63
C SER A 30 19.21 7.15 -15.22
N VAL A 31 18.03 7.07 -15.85
CA VAL A 31 17.27 8.26 -16.29
C VAL A 31 17.01 9.24 -15.14
N TYR A 32 16.69 8.76 -13.94
CA TYR A 32 16.37 9.60 -12.78
C TYR A 32 17.56 10.44 -12.28
N GLN A 33 18.80 10.02 -12.57
CA GLN A 33 20.01 10.75 -12.18
C GLN A 33 20.15 12.10 -12.90
N ASN A 34 19.49 12.25 -14.05
CA ASN A 34 19.52 13.49 -14.84
C ASN A 34 18.23 14.31 -14.70
N GLU A 35 17.21 13.78 -14.02
CA GLU A 35 15.91 14.41 -13.88
C GLU A 35 15.87 15.31 -12.65
N ARG A 36 15.41 16.55 -12.86
CA ARG A 36 15.44 17.57 -11.81
C ARG A 36 14.11 17.78 -11.11
N SER A 37 13.01 17.86 -11.85
CA SER A 37 11.71 18.25 -11.32
C SER A 37 10.55 17.74 -12.18
N ASN A 38 9.32 17.88 -11.69
CA ASN A 38 8.08 17.45 -12.33
C ASN A 38 8.06 15.94 -12.71
N PHE A 39 8.28 15.07 -11.73
CA PHE A 39 8.23 13.62 -11.93
C PHE A 39 7.76 12.86 -10.68
N LEU A 40 7.12 11.71 -10.91
CA LEU A 40 6.79 10.73 -9.87
C LEU A 40 8.09 10.11 -9.31
N VAL A 41 8.29 10.15 -7.99
CA VAL A 41 9.38 9.40 -7.36
C VAL A 41 9.05 7.90 -7.52
N PRO A 42 9.94 7.07 -8.12
CA PRO A 42 9.63 5.70 -8.49
C PRO A 42 9.73 4.73 -7.30
N LEU A 43 9.13 5.11 -6.18
CA LEU A 43 9.18 4.40 -4.91
C LEU A 43 7.79 4.40 -4.25
N GLU A 44 7.43 3.28 -3.62
CA GLU A 44 6.37 3.24 -2.62
C GLU A 44 7.02 3.31 -1.24
N VAL A 45 6.62 4.28 -0.40
CA VAL A 45 7.14 4.43 0.94
C VAL A 45 6.12 3.93 1.94
N ILE A 46 6.50 2.91 2.70
CA ILE A 46 5.59 2.13 3.54
C ILE A 46 5.91 2.43 4.99
N TYR A 47 4.89 2.76 5.78
CA TYR A 47 4.99 2.77 7.24
C TYR A 47 4.32 1.52 7.82
N ARG A 48 4.83 1.03 8.94
CA ARG A 48 4.26 -0.10 9.69
C ARG A 48 4.15 0.27 11.15
N ASN A 49 2.94 0.25 11.69
CA ASN A 49 2.67 0.40 13.13
C ASN A 49 2.60 -0.97 13.83
N SER A 50 2.34 -2.03 13.06
CA SER A 50 2.33 -3.41 13.52
C SER A 50 2.79 -4.36 12.42
N LEU A 51 2.93 -5.64 12.78
CA LEU A 51 3.35 -6.70 11.87
C LEU A 51 2.27 -7.79 11.79
N PRO A 52 1.17 -7.60 11.04
CA PRO A 52 0.15 -8.63 10.84
C PRO A 52 0.75 -9.86 10.13
N GLU A 53 0.13 -11.03 10.26
CA GLU A 53 0.65 -12.31 9.72
C GLU A 53 1.04 -12.23 8.23
N GLY A 54 0.24 -11.52 7.43
CA GLY A 54 0.51 -11.28 6.01
C GLY A 54 1.56 -10.20 5.71
N SER A 55 2.34 -9.74 6.68
CA SER A 55 3.42 -8.75 6.49
C SER A 55 4.58 -9.38 5.72
N SER A 56 5.08 -8.63 4.73
CA SER A 56 6.24 -9.06 3.92
C SER A 56 7.53 -9.15 4.74
N VAL A 57 7.60 -8.48 5.89
CA VAL A 57 8.72 -8.50 6.83
C VAL A 57 9.09 -9.93 7.23
N PHE A 58 8.11 -10.77 7.59
CA PHE A 58 8.38 -12.15 8.03
C PHE A 58 9.04 -12.99 6.94
N LYS A 59 8.55 -12.89 5.72
CA LYS A 59 9.13 -13.58 4.57
C LYS A 59 10.56 -13.10 4.30
N ARG A 60 10.78 -11.79 4.32
CA ARG A 60 12.09 -11.18 4.04
C ARG A 60 13.15 -11.51 5.09
N LEU A 61 12.77 -11.51 6.38
CA LEU A 61 13.64 -11.95 7.48
C LEU A 61 14.01 -13.44 7.33
N LYS A 62 13.04 -14.31 7.01
CA LYS A 62 13.27 -15.74 6.77
C LYS A 62 14.20 -16.00 5.57
N GLU A 63 14.08 -15.20 4.52
CA GLU A 63 14.91 -15.27 3.31
C GLU A 63 16.25 -14.51 3.45
N ALA A 64 16.54 -13.93 4.63
CA ALA A 64 17.73 -13.10 4.91
C ALA A 64 17.93 -11.91 3.94
N SER A 65 16.85 -11.45 3.31
CA SER A 65 16.83 -10.25 2.43
C SER A 65 16.51 -8.96 3.19
N LEU A 66 16.22 -9.08 4.48
CA LEU A 66 16.03 -8.00 5.44
C LEU A 66 16.72 -8.41 6.73
N LYS A 67 17.42 -7.49 7.38
CA LYS A 67 17.96 -7.72 8.72
C LYS A 67 17.11 -6.98 9.76
N LEU A 68 17.16 -7.44 11.00
CA LEU A 68 16.45 -6.79 12.11
C LEU A 68 16.96 -5.36 12.34
N GLU A 69 18.29 -5.16 12.26
CA GLU A 69 18.93 -3.84 12.38
C GLU A 69 18.43 -2.82 11.35
N ASP A 70 18.13 -3.26 10.12
CA ASP A 70 17.66 -2.38 9.03
C ASP A 70 16.26 -1.80 9.32
N ILE A 71 15.50 -2.47 10.19
CA ILE A 71 14.15 -2.06 10.61
C ILE A 71 14.10 -1.67 12.08
N GLY A 72 15.26 -1.48 12.74
CA GLY A 72 15.34 -1.03 14.13
C GLY A 72 14.74 -2.02 15.14
N LEU A 73 14.80 -3.32 14.86
CA LEU A 73 14.43 -4.37 15.79
C LEU A 73 15.69 -5.09 16.32
N ASP A 74 15.65 -5.49 17.59
CA ASP A 74 16.71 -6.28 18.22
C ASP A 74 16.41 -7.78 18.25
N GLU A 75 15.12 -8.14 18.18
CA GLU A 75 14.62 -9.50 18.29
C GLU A 75 13.65 -9.85 17.15
N MET A 76 13.50 -11.15 16.87
CA MET A 76 12.58 -11.60 15.83
C MET A 76 11.13 -11.25 16.19
N PRO A 77 10.40 -10.54 15.31
CA PRO A 77 9.03 -10.18 15.59
C PRO A 77 8.08 -11.37 15.49
N TRP A 78 6.87 -11.24 16.04
CA TRP A 78 5.79 -12.23 15.90
C TRP A 78 4.56 -11.65 15.19
N PRO A 79 3.73 -12.49 14.52
CA PRO A 79 2.49 -12.04 13.90
C PRO A 79 1.57 -11.31 14.87
N GLY A 80 1.10 -10.12 14.48
CA GLY A 80 0.25 -9.24 15.28
C GLY A 80 1.01 -8.34 16.25
N GLN A 81 2.34 -8.38 16.28
CA GLN A 81 3.13 -7.51 17.15
C GLN A 81 2.87 -6.04 16.81
N LYS A 82 2.46 -5.26 17.82
CA LYS A 82 2.42 -3.79 17.76
C LYS A 82 3.82 -3.25 18.05
N LEU A 83 4.26 -2.30 17.23
CA LEU A 83 5.58 -1.71 17.33
C LEU A 83 5.53 -0.48 18.23
N GLU A 84 6.58 -0.28 19.02
CA GLU A 84 6.72 0.93 19.85
C GLU A 84 6.87 2.18 18.96
N ASN A 85 7.72 2.06 17.94
CA ASN A 85 7.93 3.07 16.93
C ASN A 85 7.60 2.51 15.54
N PRO A 86 6.97 3.29 14.65
CA PRO A 86 6.70 2.84 13.31
C PRO A 86 7.98 2.53 12.55
N ILE A 87 7.97 1.43 11.81
CA ILE A 87 9.06 1.04 10.90
C ILE A 87 8.77 1.62 9.52
N LEU A 88 9.81 2.08 8.82
CA LEU A 88 9.70 2.54 7.45
C LEU A 88 10.38 1.56 6.48
N ASP A 89 9.58 1.04 5.54
CA ASP A 89 10.00 0.25 4.41
C ASP A 89 9.95 1.09 3.13
N VAL A 90 10.69 0.66 2.11
CA VAL A 90 10.61 1.24 0.78
C VAL A 90 10.65 0.13 -0.27
N SER A 91 9.80 0.24 -1.29
CA SER A 91 9.86 -0.60 -2.47
C SER A 91 9.93 0.24 -3.73
N THR A 92 10.35 -0.39 -4.83
CA THR A 92 10.28 0.23 -6.14
C THR A 92 8.83 0.47 -6.57
N LYS A 93 8.67 1.35 -7.55
CA LYS A 93 7.45 1.54 -8.32
C LYS A 93 7.80 1.45 -9.81
N LEU A 94 6.81 1.13 -10.63
CA LEU A 94 6.88 1.07 -12.10
C LEU A 94 7.57 -0.18 -12.65
N GLU A 95 7.93 -1.12 -11.79
CA GLU A 95 8.33 -2.47 -12.18
C GLU A 95 7.10 -3.37 -12.43
N ALA A 96 7.31 -4.52 -13.08
CA ALA A 96 6.26 -5.53 -13.23
C ALA A 96 5.82 -6.13 -11.89
N THR A 97 6.75 -6.21 -10.93
CA THR A 97 6.51 -6.59 -9.53
C THR A 97 7.41 -5.70 -8.68
N ASP A 98 6.81 -4.87 -7.84
CA ASP A 98 7.55 -4.00 -6.93
C ASP A 98 8.39 -4.84 -5.95
N ARG A 99 9.63 -4.40 -5.72
CA ARG A 99 10.59 -5.10 -4.87
C ARG A 99 11.03 -4.18 -3.74
N TYR A 100 11.18 -4.74 -2.54
CA TYR A 100 11.71 -4.00 -1.41
C TYR A 100 13.19 -3.73 -1.61
N VAL A 101 13.62 -2.51 -1.27
CA VAL A 101 14.99 -2.03 -1.44
C VAL A 101 15.49 -1.39 -0.16
N THR A 102 16.81 -1.22 -0.04
CA THR A 102 17.37 -0.43 1.06
C THR A 102 17.14 1.04 0.82
N TRP A 103 17.23 1.87 1.87
CA TRP A 103 17.15 3.33 1.71
C TRP A 103 18.27 3.91 0.83
N GLU A 104 19.45 3.30 0.86
CA GLU A 104 20.57 3.69 -0.02
C GLU A 104 20.27 3.33 -1.48
N GLU A 105 19.71 2.15 -1.74
CA GLU A 105 19.28 1.78 -3.08
C GLU A 105 18.12 2.67 -3.56
N ALA A 106 17.12 2.95 -2.71
CA ALA A 106 16.02 3.86 -3.01
C ALA A 106 16.52 5.25 -3.41
N LYS A 107 17.50 5.78 -2.67
CA LYS A 107 18.16 7.05 -2.97
C LYS A 107 18.78 7.03 -4.37
N ASN A 108 19.48 5.96 -4.72
CA ASN A 108 20.11 5.79 -6.03
C ASN A 108 19.09 5.57 -7.16
N ILE A 109 17.99 4.85 -6.90
CA ILE A 109 16.91 4.62 -7.86
C ILE A 109 16.20 5.93 -8.23
N ALA A 110 15.94 6.77 -7.23
CA ALA A 110 15.16 7.99 -7.41
C ALA A 110 16.00 9.27 -7.62
N GLY A 111 17.33 9.17 -7.61
CA GLY A 111 18.22 10.35 -7.76
C GLY A 111 18.05 11.34 -6.61
N LEU A 112 17.96 10.84 -5.37
CA LEU A 112 17.66 11.64 -4.18
C LEU A 112 18.94 12.12 -3.47
N ALA A 113 18.86 13.32 -2.89
CA ALA A 113 19.83 13.80 -1.91
C ALA A 113 19.51 13.27 -0.49
N ASP A 114 20.48 13.35 0.43
CA ASP A 114 20.33 12.81 1.79
C ASP A 114 19.25 13.54 2.62
N ASP A 115 19.11 14.83 2.40
CA ASP A 115 18.05 15.66 2.98
C ASP A 115 16.67 15.32 2.41
N GLU A 116 16.58 15.04 1.10
CA GLU A 116 15.33 14.58 0.47
C GLU A 116 14.88 13.23 1.05
N VAL A 117 15.80 12.28 1.26
CA VAL A 117 15.48 11.00 1.91
C VAL A 117 14.97 11.21 3.35
N LYS A 118 15.60 12.12 4.12
CA LYS A 118 15.13 12.45 5.47
C LYS A 118 13.74 13.08 5.45
N GLU A 119 13.49 13.98 4.49
CA GLU A 119 12.21 14.66 4.35
C GLU A 119 11.10 13.69 3.94
N ILE A 120 11.37 12.76 3.01
CA ILE A 120 10.46 11.67 2.66
C ILE A 120 10.05 10.88 3.92
N LYS A 121 11.03 10.44 4.72
CA LYS A 121 10.76 9.70 5.97
C LYS A 121 9.90 10.53 6.94
N ARG A 122 10.20 11.83 7.08
CA ARG A 122 9.45 12.75 7.94
C ARG A 122 8.01 12.90 7.47
N ILE A 123 7.78 13.11 6.17
CA ILE A 123 6.44 13.20 5.56
C ILE A 123 5.67 11.90 5.78
N THR A 124 6.29 10.74 5.55
CA THR A 124 5.64 9.43 5.78
C THR A 124 5.19 9.25 7.23
N LEU A 125 6.02 9.61 8.20
CA LEU A 125 5.65 9.52 9.62
C LEU A 125 4.53 10.49 9.99
N LEU A 126 4.54 11.71 9.44
CA LEU A 126 3.46 12.69 9.64
C LEU A 126 2.13 12.19 9.05
N VAL A 127 2.17 11.61 7.85
CA VAL A 127 1.00 11.00 7.21
C VAL A 127 0.49 9.82 8.04
N ASN A 128 1.37 8.95 8.49
CA ASN A 128 1.02 7.82 9.36
C ASN A 128 0.31 8.30 10.63
N GLU A 129 0.85 9.32 11.32
CA GLU A 129 0.25 9.88 12.53
C GLU A 129 -1.16 10.42 12.25
N LEU A 130 -1.32 11.17 11.15
CA LEU A 130 -2.61 11.70 10.71
C LEU A 130 -3.62 10.58 10.49
N ILE A 131 -3.28 9.59 9.65
CA ILE A 131 -4.17 8.47 9.32
C ILE A 131 -4.52 7.68 10.58
N THR A 132 -3.52 7.35 11.41
CA THR A 132 -3.70 6.58 12.64
C THR A 132 -4.65 7.28 13.60
N ARG A 133 -4.53 8.61 13.73
CA ARG A 133 -5.42 9.41 14.58
C ARG A 133 -6.86 9.39 14.05
N GLU A 134 -7.05 9.55 12.75
CA GLU A 134 -8.41 9.55 12.17
C GLU A 134 -9.04 8.15 12.19
N ALA A 135 -8.28 7.10 11.90
CA ALA A 135 -8.75 5.70 11.99
C ALA A 135 -9.16 5.34 13.44
N ARG A 136 -8.33 5.70 14.43
CA ARG A 136 -8.62 5.41 15.85
C ARG A 136 -9.93 6.04 16.33
N ARG A 137 -10.30 7.21 15.80
CA ARG A 137 -11.54 7.93 16.17
C ARG A 137 -12.81 7.15 15.85
N VAL A 138 -12.72 6.16 14.97
CA VAL A 138 -13.84 5.31 14.55
C VAL A 138 -13.63 3.84 14.94
N GLY A 139 -12.67 3.57 15.84
CA GLY A 139 -12.39 2.23 16.34
C GLY A 139 -11.56 1.35 15.40
N LEU A 140 -11.00 1.93 14.32
CA LEU A 140 -10.09 1.22 13.43
C LEU A 140 -8.65 1.27 13.95
N VAL A 141 -7.92 0.19 13.75
CA VAL A 141 -6.46 0.12 13.93
C VAL A 141 -5.80 0.25 12.56
N ASN A 142 -4.81 1.15 12.45
CA ASN A 142 -4.00 1.33 11.25
C ASN A 142 -2.71 0.50 11.39
N GLU A 143 -2.70 -0.69 10.79
CA GLU A 143 -1.60 -1.65 10.95
C GLU A 143 -0.36 -1.24 10.13
N ASP A 144 -0.57 -0.98 8.85
CA ASP A 144 0.43 -0.47 7.91
C ASP A 144 -0.25 0.34 6.80
N GLY A 145 0.54 1.11 6.07
CA GLY A 145 0.07 1.81 4.88
C GLY A 145 1.23 2.31 4.04
N LYS A 146 0.92 2.78 2.83
CA LYS A 146 1.90 3.33 1.91
C LYS A 146 1.51 4.71 1.41
N ILE A 147 2.52 5.45 0.99
CA ILE A 147 2.38 6.70 0.27
C ILE A 147 3.26 6.71 -0.97
N GLU A 148 2.83 7.48 -1.96
CA GLU A 148 3.64 7.84 -3.12
C GLU A 148 3.95 9.34 -3.07
N LEU A 149 5.14 9.69 -3.56
CA LEU A 149 5.62 11.07 -3.59
C LEU A 149 6.06 11.42 -4.99
N GLY A 150 6.06 12.71 -5.30
CA GLY A 150 6.59 13.27 -6.52
C GLY A 150 7.38 14.53 -6.24
N PHE A 151 8.10 14.99 -7.25
CA PHE A 151 8.65 16.34 -7.28
C PHE A 151 7.81 17.22 -8.18
N ASP A 152 7.40 18.39 -7.70
CA ASP A 152 6.82 19.43 -8.54
C ASP A 152 7.88 20.10 -9.43
N GLU A 153 7.51 21.15 -10.17
CA GLU A 153 8.39 21.87 -11.12
C GLU A 153 9.60 22.54 -10.44
N ASP A 154 9.50 22.84 -9.15
CA ASP A 154 10.52 23.49 -8.34
C ASP A 154 11.31 22.49 -7.47
N ARG A 155 11.10 21.18 -7.67
CA ARG A 155 11.68 20.07 -6.89
C ARG A 155 11.25 20.09 -5.42
N ASN A 156 10.06 20.59 -5.12
CA ASN A 156 9.44 20.35 -3.83
C ASN A 156 8.77 18.98 -3.81
N LEU A 157 8.93 18.25 -2.70
CA LEU A 157 8.21 17.00 -2.49
C LEU A 157 6.71 17.27 -2.36
N MET A 158 5.93 16.49 -3.10
CA MET A 158 4.48 16.51 -3.04
C MET A 158 3.93 15.11 -2.84
N LEU A 159 2.93 14.98 -1.97
CA LEU A 159 2.14 13.76 -1.85
C LEU A 159 1.32 13.57 -3.11
N VAL A 160 1.38 12.38 -3.68
CA VAL A 160 0.60 11.99 -4.87
C VAL A 160 -0.21 10.72 -4.57
N ASP A 161 -0.97 10.27 -5.56
CA ASP A 161 -1.94 9.19 -5.42
C ASP A 161 -2.99 9.49 -4.34
N VAL A 162 -3.43 8.48 -3.57
CA VAL A 162 -4.46 8.63 -2.54
C VAL A 162 -3.89 8.36 -1.15
N LEU A 163 -4.53 8.92 -0.11
CA LEU A 163 -4.07 8.84 1.27
C LEU A 163 -5.19 8.32 2.19
N GLY A 164 -4.82 7.41 3.10
CA GLY A 164 -5.70 6.97 4.19
C GLY A 164 -6.92 6.18 3.73
N THR A 165 -6.86 5.57 2.54
CA THR A 165 -7.95 4.75 2.00
C THR A 165 -7.78 3.28 2.40
N PRO A 166 -8.85 2.47 2.39
CA PRO A 166 -8.74 1.02 2.57
C PRO A 166 -7.94 0.29 1.48
N ASP A 167 -7.56 0.96 0.40
CA ASP A 167 -6.67 0.41 -0.62
C ASP A 167 -5.19 0.60 -0.27
N GLU A 168 -4.86 1.75 0.33
CA GLU A 168 -3.48 2.14 0.64
C GLU A 168 -3.08 1.86 2.09
N CYS A 169 -4.06 1.58 2.94
CA CYS A 169 -3.87 1.27 4.36
C CYS A 169 -4.52 -0.06 4.71
N ARG A 170 -3.85 -0.83 5.55
CA ARG A 170 -4.42 -2.03 6.17
C ARG A 170 -5.06 -1.63 7.48
N PHE A 171 -6.35 -1.31 7.42
CA PHE A 171 -7.15 -1.12 8.61
C PHE A 171 -7.68 -2.45 9.14
N THR A 172 -7.81 -2.55 10.46
CA THR A 172 -8.48 -3.67 11.13
C THR A 172 -9.50 -3.16 12.14
N PHE A 173 -10.56 -3.95 12.35
CA PHE A 173 -11.58 -3.74 13.39
C PHE A 173 -11.86 -5.09 14.05
N GLU A 174 -11.58 -5.24 15.35
CA GLU A 174 -11.73 -6.52 16.06
C GLU A 174 -11.08 -7.69 15.26
N ASP A 175 -9.84 -7.48 14.79
CA ASP A 175 -9.03 -8.38 13.94
C ASP A 175 -9.56 -8.64 12.52
N MET A 176 -10.70 -8.08 12.14
CA MET A 176 -11.25 -8.16 10.78
C MET A 176 -10.61 -7.11 9.87
N PRO A 177 -10.15 -7.46 8.66
CA PRO A 177 -9.59 -6.49 7.73
C PRO A 177 -10.67 -5.55 7.17
N VAL A 178 -10.37 -4.26 7.15
CA VAL A 178 -11.17 -3.20 6.52
C VAL A 178 -10.40 -2.67 5.32
N SER A 179 -10.29 -3.50 4.28
CA SER A 179 -9.52 -3.21 3.06
C SER A 179 -9.85 -4.21 1.95
N LYS A 180 -9.22 -4.05 0.78
CA LYS A 180 -9.18 -5.07 -0.30
C LYS A 180 -8.69 -6.46 0.15
N GLU A 181 -8.13 -6.58 1.35
CA GLU A 181 -7.75 -7.85 1.94
C GLU A 181 -8.93 -8.82 2.07
N VAL A 182 -10.17 -8.32 2.26
CA VAL A 182 -11.39 -9.15 2.24
C VAL A 182 -11.51 -9.96 0.94
N ALA A 183 -11.32 -9.31 -0.21
CA ALA A 183 -11.31 -9.99 -1.50
C ALA A 183 -10.12 -10.95 -1.65
N ARG A 184 -8.94 -10.58 -1.13
CA ARG A 184 -7.75 -11.44 -1.19
C ARG A 184 -7.94 -12.74 -0.40
N ILE A 185 -8.61 -12.69 0.75
CA ILE A 185 -8.93 -13.89 1.54
C ILE A 185 -9.73 -14.89 0.69
N PHE A 186 -10.76 -14.42 -0.02
CA PHE A 186 -11.51 -15.25 -0.96
C PHE A 186 -10.61 -15.82 -2.08
N TYR A 187 -9.81 -14.98 -2.74
CA TYR A 187 -9.02 -15.41 -3.89
C TYR A 187 -7.87 -16.37 -3.56
N ARG A 188 -7.31 -16.33 -2.34
CA ARG A 188 -6.21 -17.23 -1.93
C ARG A 188 -6.52 -18.70 -2.12
N ASN A 189 -7.79 -19.09 -2.03
CA ASN A 189 -8.24 -20.48 -2.15
C ASN A 189 -8.57 -20.91 -3.59
N THR A 190 -8.35 -20.04 -4.58
CA THR A 190 -8.69 -20.30 -5.99
C THR A 190 -7.51 -20.89 -6.76
N ASP A 191 -7.79 -21.71 -7.78
CA ASP A 191 -6.75 -22.23 -8.67
C ASP A 191 -6.07 -21.12 -9.49
N TRP A 192 -6.79 -20.03 -9.76
CA TRP A 192 -6.22 -18.82 -10.34
C TRP A 192 -5.07 -18.27 -9.49
N CYS A 193 -5.25 -18.15 -8.16
CA CYS A 193 -4.19 -17.65 -7.28
C CYS A 193 -2.98 -18.58 -7.26
N LYS A 194 -3.19 -19.90 -7.31
CA LYS A 194 -2.10 -20.88 -7.39
C LYS A 194 -1.29 -20.72 -8.68
N GLU A 195 -1.97 -20.61 -9.83
CA GLU A 195 -1.33 -20.40 -11.13
C GLU A 195 -0.52 -19.09 -11.17
N VAL A 196 -1.07 -18.00 -10.61
CA VAL A 196 -0.38 -16.71 -10.49
C VAL A 196 0.92 -16.87 -9.69
N GLU A 197 0.90 -17.55 -8.55
CA GLU A 197 2.09 -17.73 -7.71
C GLU A 197 3.13 -18.65 -8.37
N GLU A 198 2.71 -19.66 -9.12
CA GLU A 198 3.63 -20.48 -9.94
C GLU A 198 4.24 -19.69 -11.10
N ALA A 199 3.44 -18.86 -11.78
CA ALA A 199 3.90 -18.02 -12.87
C ALA A 199 4.97 -17.02 -12.40
N LYS A 200 4.76 -16.36 -11.25
CA LYS A 200 5.73 -15.45 -10.64
C LYS A 200 7.04 -16.12 -10.26
N LYS A 201 7.02 -17.40 -9.87
CA LYS A 201 8.22 -18.18 -9.60
C LYS A 201 9.01 -18.50 -10.88
N LYS A 202 8.33 -18.71 -12.01
CA LYS A 202 8.94 -19.04 -13.31
C LYS A 202 9.52 -17.81 -14.01
N ASP A 203 8.79 -16.70 -14.03
CA ASP A 203 9.22 -15.47 -14.70
C ASP A 203 8.68 -14.24 -13.95
N ARG A 204 9.52 -13.58 -13.15
CA ARG A 204 9.10 -12.42 -12.35
C ARG A 204 8.64 -11.22 -13.18
N VAL A 205 9.10 -11.09 -14.42
CA VAL A 205 8.81 -9.93 -15.28
C VAL A 205 7.65 -10.24 -16.21
N GLY A 206 7.67 -11.42 -16.84
CA GLY A 206 6.67 -11.88 -17.81
C GLY A 206 5.55 -12.75 -17.26
N TRP A 207 5.44 -12.96 -15.93
CA TRP A 207 4.48 -13.90 -15.31
C TRP A 207 3.05 -13.75 -15.83
N LYS A 208 2.60 -12.53 -16.13
CA LYS A 208 1.24 -12.26 -16.63
C LYS A 208 0.92 -13.04 -17.91
N LYS A 209 1.92 -13.31 -18.76
CA LYS A 209 1.75 -14.10 -20.00
C LYS A 209 1.64 -15.60 -19.74
N LEU A 210 2.06 -16.05 -18.56
CA LEU A 210 2.05 -17.46 -18.17
C LEU A 210 0.74 -17.87 -17.48
N VAL A 211 -0.05 -16.90 -17.00
CA VAL A 211 -1.34 -17.16 -16.34
C VAL A 211 -2.44 -17.25 -17.39
N ARG A 212 -3.09 -18.40 -17.48
CA ARG A 212 -4.20 -18.67 -18.42
C ARG A 212 -5.56 -18.59 -17.74
N ALA A 213 -5.66 -18.96 -16.46
CA ALA A 213 -6.91 -18.81 -15.72
C ALA A 213 -7.29 -17.34 -15.55
N THR A 214 -8.59 -17.11 -15.43
CA THR A 214 -9.15 -15.82 -15.02
C THR A 214 -9.60 -15.91 -13.56
N PRO A 215 -9.51 -14.82 -12.79
CA PRO A 215 -10.03 -14.84 -11.42
C PRO A 215 -11.54 -15.10 -11.46
N PRO A 216 -12.07 -16.02 -10.64
CA PRO A 216 -13.51 -16.22 -10.58
C PRO A 216 -14.22 -14.96 -10.08
N SER A 217 -15.48 -14.78 -10.49
CA SER A 217 -16.33 -13.73 -9.92
C SER A 217 -16.49 -13.92 -8.41
N LEU A 218 -16.53 -12.80 -7.68
CA LEU A 218 -16.93 -12.84 -6.27
C LEU A 218 -18.40 -13.29 -6.18
N PRO A 219 -18.78 -14.03 -5.12
CA PRO A 219 -20.19 -14.24 -4.82
C PRO A 219 -20.90 -12.88 -4.69
N ASN A 220 -22.08 -12.73 -5.30
CA ASN A 220 -22.81 -11.46 -5.35
C ASN A 220 -22.90 -10.77 -3.98
N ARG A 221 -23.17 -11.54 -2.92
CA ARG A 221 -23.28 -10.98 -1.57
C ARG A 221 -21.95 -10.46 -1.03
N LEU A 222 -20.84 -11.15 -1.32
CA LEU A 222 -19.52 -10.70 -0.90
C LEU A 222 -19.10 -9.43 -1.67
N GLU A 223 -19.41 -9.34 -2.96
CA GLU A 223 -19.21 -8.12 -3.75
C GLU A 223 -19.98 -6.92 -3.16
N GLU A 224 -21.26 -7.11 -2.85
CA GLU A 224 -22.10 -6.08 -2.19
C GLU A 224 -21.50 -5.65 -0.85
N LEU A 225 -21.10 -6.60 -0.01
CA LEU A 225 -20.53 -6.31 1.31
C LEU A 225 -19.19 -5.57 1.21
N ILE A 226 -18.33 -5.93 0.26
CA ILE A 226 -17.10 -5.18 -0.01
C ILE A 226 -17.44 -3.74 -0.43
N SER A 227 -18.40 -3.54 -1.33
CA SER A 227 -18.85 -2.20 -1.73
C SER A 227 -19.34 -1.39 -0.52
N LEU A 228 -20.20 -1.98 0.32
CA LEU A 228 -20.70 -1.36 1.55
C LEU A 228 -19.59 -1.05 2.55
N LEU A 229 -18.56 -1.90 2.66
CA LEU A 229 -17.41 -1.67 3.53
C LEU A 229 -16.69 -0.37 3.18
N TYR A 230 -16.40 -0.11 1.91
CA TYR A 230 -15.77 1.14 1.48
C TYR A 230 -16.65 2.36 1.77
N GLN A 231 -17.96 2.24 1.50
CA GLN A 231 -18.93 3.30 1.75
C GLN A 231 -19.06 3.65 3.24
N ALA A 232 -19.19 2.62 4.10
CA ALA A 232 -19.29 2.78 5.54
C ALA A 232 -17.99 3.34 6.14
N CYS A 233 -16.84 2.82 5.71
CA CYS A 233 -15.53 3.33 6.12
C CYS A 233 -15.37 4.82 5.78
N CYS A 234 -15.75 5.23 4.55
CA CYS A 234 -15.77 6.64 4.15
C CYS A 234 -16.68 7.47 5.05
N ASN A 235 -17.91 7.02 5.30
CA ASN A 235 -18.86 7.72 6.14
C ASN A 235 -18.33 7.94 7.57
N GLU A 236 -17.78 6.89 8.16
CA GLU A 236 -17.31 6.92 9.54
C GLU A 236 -16.06 7.77 9.69
N ILE A 237 -15.01 7.54 8.88
CA ILE A 237 -13.75 8.30 8.96
C ILE A 237 -14.01 9.80 8.73
N THR A 238 -14.84 10.15 7.76
CA THR A 238 -15.16 11.55 7.45
C THR A 238 -16.21 12.15 8.39
N ARG A 239 -16.87 11.32 9.21
CA ARG A 239 -18.01 11.67 10.10
C ARG A 239 -19.14 12.37 9.36
N LYS A 240 -19.37 11.99 8.11
CA LYS A 240 -20.38 12.55 7.21
C LYS A 240 -21.08 11.40 6.51
N ARG A 241 -22.39 11.52 6.30
CA ARG A 241 -23.15 10.53 5.54
C ARG A 241 -23.09 10.87 4.06
N TRP A 242 -22.13 10.27 3.35
CA TRP A 242 -22.01 10.33 1.88
C TRP A 242 -22.84 9.26 1.20
N PHE A 243 -22.89 8.07 1.81
CA PHE A 243 -23.55 6.90 1.26
C PHE A 243 -24.62 6.36 2.21
N ALA A 244 -25.64 5.70 1.64
CA ALA A 244 -26.65 4.97 2.40
C ALA A 244 -26.15 3.57 2.79
N ALA A 245 -25.04 3.51 3.53
CA ALA A 245 -24.46 2.26 4.03
C ALA A 245 -24.84 2.03 5.50
N PRO A 246 -25.05 0.76 5.92
CA PRO A 246 -25.11 0.39 7.33
C PRO A 246 -23.82 0.73 8.08
N PRO A 247 -23.81 0.69 9.43
CA PRO A 247 -22.59 0.81 10.21
C PRO A 247 -21.53 -0.22 9.79
N LEU A 248 -20.27 0.18 9.77
CA LEU A 248 -19.16 -0.66 9.35
C LEU A 248 -19.09 -1.96 10.15
N LYS A 249 -19.37 -1.88 11.46
CA LYS A 249 -19.40 -3.06 12.34
C LYS A 249 -20.40 -4.13 11.87
N GLU A 250 -21.59 -3.74 11.43
CA GLU A 250 -22.61 -4.68 10.96
C GLU A 250 -22.18 -5.38 9.67
N ILE A 251 -21.60 -4.61 8.74
CA ILE A 251 -21.05 -5.13 7.48
C ILE A 251 -19.93 -6.13 7.74
N LEU A 252 -19.03 -5.83 8.68
CA LEU A 252 -17.91 -6.72 9.02
C LEU A 252 -18.34 -8.03 9.68
N LEU A 253 -19.38 -7.98 10.53
CA LEU A 253 -19.97 -9.19 11.11
C LEU A 253 -20.52 -10.11 10.01
N GLU A 254 -21.22 -9.54 9.03
CA GLU A 254 -21.76 -10.32 7.92
C GLU A 254 -20.65 -10.85 6.99
N ILE A 255 -19.62 -10.05 6.70
CA ILE A 255 -18.44 -10.50 5.93
C ILE A 255 -17.83 -11.75 6.58
N LYS A 256 -17.76 -11.80 7.91
CA LYS A 256 -17.22 -12.94 8.66
C LYS A 256 -18.06 -14.22 8.50
N GLU A 257 -19.35 -14.10 8.23
CA GLU A 257 -20.25 -15.25 8.03
C GLU A 257 -20.16 -15.82 6.61
N VAL A 258 -19.77 -15.01 5.62
CA VAL A 258 -19.73 -15.39 4.20
C VAL A 258 -18.34 -15.77 3.68
N LEU A 259 -17.27 -15.42 4.40
CA LEU A 259 -15.88 -15.82 4.11
C LEU A 259 -15.53 -17.18 4.73
#